data_AF-A0A9J6H3C1-F1
#
_entry.id   AF-A0A9J6H3C1-F1
#
_cell.length_a   1.000
_cell.length_b   1.000
_cell.length_c   1.000
_cell.angle_alpha   90.00
_cell.angle_beta   90.00
_cell.angle_gamma   90.00
#
_symmetry.space_group_name_H-M   'P 1'
#
loop_
_entity.id
_entity.type
_entity.pdbx_description
1 polymer ?
#
loop_
_entity_poly.entity_id
_entity_poly.type
_entity_poly.pdbx_seq_one_letter_code
_entity_poly.pdbx_strand_id
1 'polypeptide(L)'
;MDHHGVAQLVGRRTSAKAFLETLVSSVRSASFLGYNVMLFMFVICALRWAFGRLYLQNSTFVAGVASGFLAILVEQPSRRRVLSVYMLNQCSEIIFNVLRSRHYVHDIPHGEVLMFTVSLAGFLYCIRRNDRLKDPVCKALRWLMGAEEFRPPAADTRQLCTHAGSCWRHAAEGMPTPFAIGYGLQALLSLASPRLRRRPWQILGRWATPGPGHLPGRCRRPLPGQCSLRLMSFGCRCLLRNYCGHESPWQVFASGLVAGLSMAVSPNGTLALYLTWKLIEVRVAASLVVYLEEKHCGF
;
A
#
# COMPACT_ATOMS: atom_id res chain seq x y z
N MET A 1 6.30 15.64 46.83
CA MET A 1 5.13 15.34 45.96
C MET A 1 5.69 14.86 44.64
N ASP A 2 5.67 13.55 44.42
CA ASP A 2 6.62 12.87 43.53
C ASP A 2 6.25 12.93 42.05
N HIS A 3 7.20 13.42 41.23
CA HIS A 3 7.13 13.45 39.76
C HIS A 3 6.89 12.05 39.15
N HIS A 4 7.29 10.98 39.83
CA HIS A 4 7.06 9.60 39.39
C HIS A 4 5.59 9.16 39.49
N GLY A 5 4.84 9.67 40.48
CA GLY A 5 3.41 9.36 40.62
C GLY A 5 2.55 10.01 39.54
N VAL A 6 2.92 11.23 39.12
CA VAL A 6 2.23 11.96 38.05
C VAL A 6 2.44 11.28 36.69
N ALA A 7 3.64 10.79 36.39
CA ALA A 7 3.91 10.05 35.15
C ALA A 7 3.11 8.74 35.05
N GLN A 8 2.97 7.99 36.16
CA GLN A 8 2.16 6.77 36.19
C GLN A 8 0.65 7.07 36.12
N LEU A 9 0.17 8.14 36.79
CA LEU A 9 -1.23 8.57 36.72
C LEU A 9 -1.60 9.12 35.34
N VAL A 10 -0.70 9.87 34.69
CA VAL A 10 -0.85 10.35 33.32
C VAL A 10 -0.85 9.17 32.35
N GLY A 11 0.10 8.23 32.47
CA GLY A 11 0.13 7.00 31.67
C GLY A 11 -1.12 6.12 31.81
N ARG A 12 -1.68 6.02 33.02
CA ARG A 12 -2.90 5.24 33.29
C ARG A 12 -4.16 5.95 32.78
N ARG A 13 -4.27 7.29 32.91
CA ARG A 13 -5.37 8.09 32.33
C ARG A 13 -5.30 8.14 30.80
N THR A 14 -4.12 8.29 30.21
CA THR A 14 -3.96 8.25 28.75
C THR A 14 -4.23 6.85 28.21
N SER A 15 -3.85 5.78 28.93
CA SER A 15 -4.21 4.40 28.57
C SER A 15 -5.72 4.16 28.62
N ALA A 16 -6.43 4.66 29.64
CA ALA A 16 -7.88 4.51 29.74
C ALA A 16 -8.62 5.32 28.66
N LYS A 17 -8.20 6.56 28.40
CA LYS A 17 -8.73 7.39 27.31
C LYS A 17 -8.44 6.80 25.94
N ALA A 18 -7.22 6.33 25.69
CA ALA A 18 -6.84 5.66 24.44
C ALA A 18 -7.60 4.34 24.24
N PHE A 19 -7.83 3.58 25.31
CA PHE A 19 -8.68 2.38 25.25
C PHE A 19 -10.13 2.74 24.93
N LEU A 20 -10.68 3.78 25.57
CA LEU A 20 -12.03 4.28 25.29
C LEU A 20 -12.16 4.79 23.84
N GLU A 21 -11.19 5.55 23.34
CA GLU A 21 -11.13 6.00 21.94
C GLU A 21 -11.06 4.82 20.96
N THR A 22 -10.32 3.76 21.31
CA THR A 22 -10.25 2.54 20.51
C THR A 22 -11.59 1.81 20.51
N LEU A 23 -12.27 1.72 21.66
CA LEU A 23 -13.61 1.15 21.76
C LEU A 23 -14.64 1.96 20.98
N VAL A 24 -14.63 3.29 21.11
CA VAL A 24 -15.52 4.18 20.35
C VAL A 24 -15.26 4.03 18.84
N SER A 25 -14.00 3.92 18.42
CA SER A 25 -13.64 3.67 17.02
C SER A 25 -14.11 2.30 16.53
N SER A 26 -14.07 1.29 17.40
CA SER A 26 -14.53 -0.08 17.10
C SER A 26 -16.06 -0.12 16.98
N VAL A 27 -16.78 0.49 17.93
CA VAL A 27 -18.25 0.62 17.90
C VAL A 27 -18.69 1.42 16.69
N ARG A 28 -17.98 2.50 16.35
CA ARG A 28 -18.26 3.30 15.14
C ARG A 28 -18.06 2.49 13.85
N SER A 29 -17.04 1.64 13.80
CA SER A 29 -16.82 0.75 12.64
C SER A 29 -17.91 -0.33 12.55
N ALA A 30 -18.32 -0.89 13.70
CA ALA A 30 -19.40 -1.87 13.76
C ALA A 30 -20.75 -1.25 13.36
N SER A 31 -21.01 0.00 13.79
CA SER A 31 -22.22 0.72 13.40
C SER A 31 -22.22 1.03 11.90
N PHE A 32 -21.09 1.42 11.30
CA PHE A 32 -20.98 1.58 9.84
C PHE A 32 -21.45 0.34 9.08
N LEU A 33 -20.96 -0.85 9.46
CA LEU A 33 -21.36 -2.10 8.80
C LEU A 33 -22.84 -2.42 9.04
N GLY A 34 -23.34 -2.21 10.27
CA GLY A 34 -24.75 -2.39 10.60
C GLY A 34 -25.68 -1.45 9.80
N TYR A 35 -25.34 -0.17 9.72
CA TYR A 35 -26.09 0.81 8.92
C TYR A 35 -26.09 0.46 7.43
N ASN A 36 -24.97 -0.01 6.88
CA ASN A 36 -24.91 -0.41 5.48
C ASN A 36 -25.92 -1.53 5.16
N VAL A 37 -25.97 -2.58 5.98
CA VAL A 37 -26.91 -3.70 5.81
C VAL A 37 -28.35 -3.25 6.02
N MET A 38 -28.61 -2.46 7.06
CA MET A 38 -29.96 -1.96 7.36
C MET A 38 -30.50 -1.07 6.23
N LEU A 39 -29.68 -0.14 5.73
CA LEU A 39 -30.05 0.74 4.61
C LEU A 39 -30.22 -0.04 3.31
N PHE A 40 -29.39 -1.06 3.07
CA PHE A 40 -29.55 -1.93 1.91
C PHE A 40 -30.91 -2.63 1.90
N MET A 41 -31.30 -3.23 3.03
CA MET A 41 -32.62 -3.86 3.17
C MET A 41 -33.75 -2.84 3.04
N PHE A 42 -33.61 -1.66 3.65
CA PHE A 42 -34.59 -0.59 3.56
C PHE A 42 -34.83 -0.13 2.12
N VAL A 43 -33.77 0.12 1.35
CA VAL A 43 -33.89 0.57 -0.05
C VAL A 43 -34.49 -0.51 -0.94
N ILE A 44 -34.18 -1.80 -0.73
CA ILE A 44 -34.83 -2.90 -1.45
C ILE A 44 -36.33 -2.91 -1.16
N CYS A 45 -36.74 -2.80 0.10
CA CYS A 45 -38.15 -2.75 0.49
C CYS A 45 -38.86 -1.53 -0.11
N ALA A 46 -38.21 -0.36 -0.10
CA ALA A 46 -38.74 0.86 -0.69
C ALA A 46 -38.91 0.74 -2.22
N LEU A 47 -37.94 0.15 -2.92
CA LEU A 47 -38.03 -0.11 -4.36
C LEU A 47 -39.15 -1.11 -4.68
N ARG A 48 -39.32 -2.16 -3.85
CA ARG A 48 -40.41 -3.12 -4.00
C ARG A 48 -41.77 -2.45 -3.82
N TRP A 49 -41.90 -1.56 -2.84
CA TRP A 49 -43.12 -0.80 -2.60
C TRP A 49 -43.42 0.16 -3.77
N ALA A 50 -42.40 0.87 -4.27
CA ALA A 50 -42.56 1.85 -5.35
C ALA A 50 -42.92 1.23 -6.71
N PHE A 51 -42.25 0.15 -7.10
CA PHE A 51 -42.45 -0.47 -8.43
C PHE A 51 -43.45 -1.63 -8.44
N GLY A 52 -43.91 -2.10 -7.27
CA GLY A 52 -44.81 -3.26 -7.13
C GLY A 52 -44.23 -4.60 -7.60
N ARG A 53 -43.06 -4.60 -8.26
CA ARG A 53 -42.30 -5.77 -8.73
C ARG A 53 -40.82 -5.61 -8.37
N LEU A 54 -40.18 -6.72 -7.99
CA LEU A 54 -38.77 -6.75 -7.63
C LEU A 54 -37.92 -7.20 -8.83
N TYR A 55 -37.21 -6.25 -9.46
CA TYR A 55 -36.19 -6.58 -10.45
C TYR A 55 -34.86 -6.86 -9.73
N LEU A 56 -34.62 -8.12 -9.36
CA LEU A 56 -33.52 -8.52 -8.47
C LEU A 56 -32.17 -7.86 -8.78
N GLN A 57 -31.74 -7.84 -10.04
CA GLN A 57 -30.41 -7.33 -10.40
C GLN A 57 -30.33 -5.80 -10.37
N ASN A 58 -31.34 -5.10 -10.88
CA ASN A 58 -31.37 -3.63 -10.89
C ASN A 58 -31.64 -3.07 -9.49
N SER A 59 -32.54 -3.71 -8.74
CA SER A 59 -32.91 -3.28 -7.39
C SER A 59 -31.77 -3.47 -6.39
N THR A 60 -31.02 -4.58 -6.48
CA THR A 60 -29.85 -4.78 -5.60
C THR A 60 -28.69 -3.86 -5.95
N PHE A 61 -28.48 -3.54 -7.23
CA PHE A 61 -27.49 -2.56 -7.64
C PHE A 61 -27.81 -1.17 -7.08
N VAL A 62 -29.04 -0.68 -7.28
CA VAL A 62 -29.48 0.62 -6.77
C VAL A 62 -29.42 0.66 -5.24
N ALA A 63 -29.90 -0.40 -4.57
CA ALA A 63 -29.84 -0.49 -3.12
C ALA A 63 -28.40 -0.49 -2.59
N GLY A 64 -27.48 -1.19 -3.25
CA GLY A 64 -26.06 -1.22 -2.89
C GLY A 64 -25.37 0.14 -3.06
N VAL A 65 -25.65 0.84 -4.15
CA VAL A 65 -25.11 2.19 -4.38
C VAL A 65 -25.65 3.18 -3.34
N ALA A 66 -26.97 3.18 -3.13
CA ALA A 66 -27.61 4.07 -2.16
C ALA A 66 -27.16 3.79 -0.72
N SER A 67 -27.15 2.52 -0.30
CA SER A 67 -26.73 2.13 1.05
C SER A 67 -25.25 2.38 1.30
N GLY A 68 -24.39 2.11 0.31
CA GLY A 68 -22.95 2.40 0.37
C GLY A 68 -22.68 3.90 0.54
N PHE A 69 -23.35 4.74 -0.26
CA PHE A 69 -23.20 6.18 -0.20
C PHE A 69 -23.72 6.78 1.11
N LEU A 70 -24.84 6.29 1.64
CA LEU A 70 -25.37 6.79 2.92
C LEU A 70 -24.56 6.26 4.11
N ALA A 71 -24.12 5.00 4.08
CA ALA A 71 -23.34 4.40 5.17
C ALA A 71 -21.97 5.06 5.32
N ILE A 72 -21.28 5.44 4.24
CA ILE A 72 -19.94 6.04 4.32
C ILE A 72 -19.95 7.38 5.08
N LEU A 73 -21.08 8.08 5.13
CA LEU A 73 -21.25 9.33 5.88
C LEU A 73 -21.23 9.12 7.40
N VAL A 74 -21.54 7.91 7.88
CA VAL A 74 -21.48 7.53 9.30
C VAL A 74 -20.04 7.28 9.75
N GLU A 75 -19.17 6.80 8.85
CA GLU A 75 -17.79 6.45 9.16
C GLU A 75 -16.91 7.69 9.42
N GLN A 76 -15.81 7.55 10.16
CA GLN A 76 -14.91 8.68 10.46
C GLN A 76 -14.19 9.18 9.19
N PRO A 77 -14.11 10.50 8.94
CA PRO A 77 -13.55 11.05 7.70
C PRO A 77 -12.11 10.63 7.40
N SER A 78 -11.30 10.38 8.43
CA SER A 78 -9.93 9.88 8.28
C SER A 78 -9.85 8.47 7.68
N ARG A 79 -10.84 7.60 7.94
CA ARG A 79 -10.86 6.20 7.49
C ARG A 79 -11.57 5.99 6.16
N ARG A 80 -12.49 6.90 5.78
CA ARG A 80 -13.29 6.81 4.54
C ARG A 80 -12.42 6.58 3.30
N ARG A 81 -11.30 7.31 3.16
CA ARG A 81 -10.39 7.18 2.00
C ARG A 81 -9.71 5.80 1.94
N VAL A 82 -9.28 5.27 3.07
CA VAL A 82 -8.61 3.96 3.11
C VAL A 82 -9.63 2.86 2.80
N LEU A 83 -10.82 2.95 3.36
CA LEU A 83 -11.90 1.99 3.14
C LEU A 83 -12.41 2.00 1.69
N SER A 84 -12.56 3.18 1.08
CA SER A 84 -13.03 3.30 -0.29
C SER A 84 -12.05 2.69 -1.28
N VAL A 85 -10.74 2.94 -1.12
CA VAL A 85 -9.70 2.31 -1.95
C VAL A 85 -9.68 0.80 -1.73
N TYR A 86 -9.84 0.32 -0.50
CA TYR A 86 -9.94 -1.11 -0.22
C TYR A 86 -11.14 -1.76 -0.93
N MET A 87 -12.33 -1.17 -0.80
CA MET A 87 -13.54 -1.70 -1.44
C MET A 87 -13.47 -1.61 -2.96
N LEU A 88 -12.83 -0.58 -3.51
CA LEU A 88 -12.58 -0.46 -4.93
C LEU A 88 -11.67 -1.58 -5.46
N ASN A 89 -10.60 -1.90 -4.72
CA ASN A 89 -9.74 -3.04 -5.06
C ASN A 89 -10.55 -4.35 -5.06
N GLN A 90 -11.31 -4.61 -3.99
CA GLN A 90 -12.12 -5.82 -3.89
C GLN A 90 -13.19 -5.89 -5.00
N CYS A 91 -13.82 -4.77 -5.33
CA CYS A 91 -14.81 -4.67 -6.40
C CYS A 91 -14.18 -5.00 -7.76
N SER A 92 -12.99 -4.47 -8.05
CA SER A 92 -12.29 -4.75 -9.31
C SER A 92 -11.95 -6.24 -9.49
N GLU A 93 -11.58 -6.92 -8.40
CA GLU A 93 -11.33 -8.37 -8.40
C GLU A 93 -12.62 -9.17 -8.68
N ILE A 94 -13.73 -8.79 -8.05
CA ILE A 94 -15.04 -9.42 -8.28
C ILE A 94 -15.47 -9.23 -9.74
N ILE A 95 -15.34 -8.01 -10.28
CA ILE A 95 -15.68 -7.70 -11.68
C ILE A 95 -14.83 -8.55 -12.63
N PHE A 96 -13.51 -8.64 -12.39
CA PHE A 96 -12.62 -9.46 -13.20
C PHE A 96 -13.04 -10.94 -13.18
N ASN A 97 -13.34 -11.50 -12.00
CA ASN A 97 -13.78 -12.88 -11.86
C ASN A 97 -15.13 -13.16 -12.55
N VAL A 98 -16.06 -12.20 -12.52
CA VAL A 98 -17.35 -12.30 -13.23
C VAL A 98 -17.16 -12.19 -14.75
N LEU A 99 -16.27 -11.32 -15.22
CA LEU A 99 -15.96 -11.21 -16.66
C LEU A 99 -15.26 -12.48 -17.18
N ARG A 100 -14.36 -13.05 -16.36
CA ARG A 100 -13.69 -14.33 -16.63
C ARG A 100 -14.68 -15.48 -16.73
N SER A 101 -15.64 -15.59 -15.81
CA SER A 101 -16.64 -16.67 -15.84
C SER A 101 -17.58 -16.60 -17.04
N ARG A 102 -17.70 -15.42 -17.65
CA ARG A 102 -18.45 -15.18 -18.89
C ARG A 102 -17.59 -15.20 -20.15
N HIS A 103 -16.31 -15.56 -20.05
CA HIS A 103 -15.35 -15.59 -21.16
C HIS A 103 -15.14 -14.25 -21.89
N TYR A 104 -15.46 -13.12 -21.27
CA TYR A 104 -15.19 -11.79 -21.86
C TYR A 104 -13.73 -11.37 -21.73
N VAL A 105 -13.03 -11.88 -20.71
CA VAL A 105 -11.63 -11.54 -20.42
C VAL A 105 -10.83 -12.83 -20.30
N HIS A 106 -9.66 -12.85 -20.93
CA HIS A 106 -8.73 -13.97 -20.87
C HIS A 106 -7.74 -13.78 -19.72
N ASP A 107 -7.35 -14.88 -19.08
CA ASP A 107 -6.32 -14.86 -18.05
C ASP A 107 -4.95 -14.61 -18.67
N ILE A 108 -4.29 -13.54 -18.24
CA ILE A 108 -2.91 -13.26 -18.63
C ILE A 108 -1.98 -13.93 -17.62
N PRO A 109 -1.08 -14.85 -18.03
CA PRO A 109 -0.13 -15.46 -17.13
C PRO A 109 0.75 -14.37 -16.48
N HIS A 110 0.88 -14.41 -15.15
CA HIS A 110 1.61 -13.40 -14.37
C HIS A 110 1.11 -11.95 -14.53
N GLY A 111 -0.17 -11.75 -14.89
CA GLY A 111 -0.76 -10.43 -15.07
C GLY A 111 -0.62 -9.50 -13.85
N GLU A 112 -0.60 -10.05 -12.64
CA GLU A 112 -0.36 -9.29 -11.40
C GLU A 112 1.05 -8.70 -11.32
N VAL A 113 2.06 -9.39 -11.84
CA VAL A 113 3.45 -8.90 -11.89
C VAL A 113 3.54 -7.77 -12.92
N LEU A 114 2.89 -7.92 -14.07
CA LEU A 114 2.80 -6.86 -15.08
C LEU A 114 2.09 -5.61 -14.52
N MET A 115 0.95 -5.77 -13.84
CA MET A 115 0.25 -4.65 -13.22
C MET A 115 1.10 -3.95 -12.17
N PHE A 116 1.81 -4.71 -11.32
CA PHE A 116 2.68 -4.14 -10.32
C PHE A 116 3.90 -3.42 -10.90
N THR A 117 4.58 -4.02 -11.88
CA THR A 117 5.77 -3.44 -12.52
C THR A 117 5.47 -2.08 -13.16
N VAL A 118 4.42 -2.02 -13.97
CA VAL A 118 3.97 -0.79 -14.63
C VAL A 118 3.53 0.24 -13.59
N SER A 119 2.79 -0.19 -12.56
CA SER A 119 2.32 0.71 -11.51
C SER A 119 3.46 1.28 -10.67
N LEU A 120 4.44 0.46 -10.30
CA LEU A 120 5.62 0.89 -9.58
C LEU A 120 6.43 1.88 -10.43
N ALA A 121 6.73 1.55 -11.68
CA ALA A 121 7.43 2.43 -12.60
C ALA A 121 6.73 3.80 -12.76
N GLY A 122 5.41 3.78 -12.94
CA GLY A 122 4.58 4.98 -13.01
C GLY A 122 4.63 5.81 -11.73
N PHE A 123 4.64 5.15 -10.56
CA PHE A 123 4.78 5.80 -9.26
C PHE A 123 6.12 6.51 -9.12
N LEU A 124 7.22 5.82 -9.47
CA LEU A 124 8.57 6.39 -9.38
C LEU A 124 8.72 7.61 -10.29
N TYR A 125 8.16 7.52 -11.49
CA TYR A 125 8.12 8.61 -12.44
C TYR A 125 7.34 9.82 -11.90
N CYS A 126 6.17 9.60 -11.30
CA CYS A 126 5.37 10.66 -10.66
C CYS A 126 6.10 11.33 -9.50
N ILE A 127 6.72 10.53 -8.63
CA ILE A 127 7.48 11.05 -7.48
C ILE A 127 8.64 11.93 -7.94
N ARG A 128 9.34 11.54 -9.02
CA ARG A 128 10.47 12.31 -9.57
C ARG A 128 10.04 13.61 -10.23
N ARG A 129 8.85 13.64 -10.85
CA ARG A 129 8.31 14.84 -11.51
C ARG A 129 7.77 15.84 -10.48
N ASN A 130 7.09 15.35 -9.43
CA ASN A 130 6.41 16.17 -8.43
C ASN A 130 6.89 15.85 -7.01
N ASP A 131 7.82 16.64 -6.48
CA ASP A 131 8.30 16.50 -5.10
C ASP A 131 7.26 16.85 -4.02
N ARG A 132 6.20 17.57 -4.38
CA ARG A 132 5.14 18.03 -3.46
C ARG A 132 4.14 16.94 -3.03
N LEU A 133 4.22 15.72 -3.56
CA LEU A 133 3.31 14.62 -3.22
C LEU A 133 3.53 14.14 -1.77
N LYS A 134 2.52 14.27 -0.90
CA LYS A 134 2.59 13.97 0.55
C LYS A 134 1.99 12.62 0.96
N ASP A 135 1.63 11.76 0.02
CA ASP A 135 1.00 10.47 0.33
C ASP A 135 1.91 9.54 1.14
N PRO A 136 1.35 8.73 2.06
CA PRO A 136 2.13 7.81 2.90
C PRO A 136 2.87 6.77 2.05
N VAL A 137 2.28 6.34 0.94
CA VAL A 137 2.92 5.43 -0.03
C VAL A 137 4.11 6.12 -0.71
N CYS A 138 3.96 7.38 -1.14
CA CYS A 138 5.07 8.16 -1.70
C CYS A 138 6.20 8.34 -0.69
N LYS A 139 5.87 8.61 0.58
CA LYS A 139 6.87 8.72 1.66
C LYS A 139 7.59 7.39 1.91
N ALA A 140 6.85 6.29 1.96
CA ALA A 140 7.41 4.95 2.11
C ALA A 140 8.31 4.57 0.93
N LEU A 141 7.89 4.85 -0.30
CA LEU A 141 8.68 4.61 -1.51
C LEU A 141 9.95 5.47 -1.53
N ARG A 142 9.87 6.77 -1.24
CA ARG A 142 11.05 7.65 -1.13
C ARG A 142 12.02 7.15 -0.06
N TRP A 143 11.51 6.70 1.08
CA TRP A 143 12.35 6.14 2.13
C TRP A 143 12.99 4.80 1.72
N LEU A 144 12.23 3.93 1.03
CA LEU A 144 12.69 2.62 0.60
C LEU A 144 13.79 2.72 -0.47
N MET A 145 13.64 3.61 -1.44
CA MET A 145 14.65 3.82 -2.48
C MET A 145 15.77 4.71 -1.96
N GLY A 146 15.45 5.86 -1.40
CA GLY A 146 16.44 6.84 -0.93
C GLY A 146 15.97 8.23 -1.35
N ALA A 147 15.66 9.08 -0.37
CA ALA A 147 15.09 10.40 -0.65
C ALA A 147 16.02 11.28 -1.51
N GLU A 148 17.33 11.05 -1.41
CA GLU A 148 18.37 11.79 -2.13
C GLU A 148 18.37 11.55 -3.65
N GLU A 149 17.79 10.45 -4.14
CA GLU A 149 17.73 10.16 -5.58
C GLU A 149 16.69 10.98 -6.35
N PHE A 150 15.61 11.36 -5.66
CA PHE A 150 14.50 12.06 -6.28
C PHE A 150 14.72 13.58 -6.30
N ARG A 151 15.68 14.05 -5.50
CA ARG A 151 16.06 15.45 -5.43
C ARG A 151 16.75 15.86 -6.75
N PRO A 152 16.47 17.06 -7.30
CA PRO A 152 17.25 17.58 -8.42
C PRO A 152 18.74 17.67 -8.04
N PRO A 153 19.66 17.41 -8.99
CA PRO A 153 21.09 17.51 -8.73
C PRO A 153 21.44 18.93 -8.27
N ALA A 154 22.28 19.04 -7.24
CA ALA A 154 22.84 20.33 -6.85
C ALA A 154 23.72 20.85 -8.00
N ALA A 155 23.64 22.15 -8.29
CA ALA A 155 24.19 22.76 -9.51
C ALA A 155 25.74 22.74 -9.62
N ASP A 156 26.47 22.16 -8.67
CA ASP A 156 27.90 22.44 -8.47
C ASP A 156 28.82 21.20 -8.38
N THR A 157 28.40 20.03 -8.90
CA THR A 157 29.25 18.83 -8.83
C THR A 157 29.38 18.13 -10.19
N ARG A 158 30.62 17.91 -10.66
CA ARG A 158 30.99 17.05 -11.81
C ARG A 158 30.63 15.56 -11.61
N GLN A 159 29.83 15.22 -10.60
CA GLN A 159 29.50 13.85 -10.24
C GLN A 159 28.19 13.43 -10.90
N LEU A 160 28.24 12.42 -11.77
CA LEU A 160 27.08 11.81 -12.45
C LEU A 160 26.06 11.18 -11.48
N CYS A 161 26.48 10.86 -10.26
CA CYS A 161 25.66 10.27 -9.22
C CYS A 161 25.77 11.08 -7.93
N THR A 162 24.67 11.23 -7.20
CA THR A 162 24.55 12.04 -5.98
C THR A 162 25.06 11.34 -4.71
N HIS A 163 25.70 10.17 -4.81
CA HIS A 163 26.15 9.38 -3.67
C HIS A 163 27.68 9.41 -3.48
N ALA A 164 28.12 9.44 -2.23
CA ALA A 164 29.53 9.33 -1.89
C ALA A 164 30.03 7.87 -2.07
N GLY A 165 31.00 7.66 -2.95
CA GLY A 165 31.64 6.36 -3.19
C GLY A 165 31.04 5.55 -4.35
N SER A 166 31.36 4.25 -4.41
CA SER A 166 30.94 3.35 -5.50
C SER A 166 29.44 3.07 -5.50
N CYS A 167 28.80 3.12 -6.67
CA CYS A 167 27.35 2.91 -6.86
C CYS A 167 26.85 1.61 -6.22
N TRP A 168 27.60 0.52 -6.38
CA TRP A 168 27.23 -0.79 -5.86
C TRP A 168 27.19 -0.82 -4.33
N ARG A 169 28.18 -0.18 -3.69
CA ARG A 169 28.25 -0.09 -2.23
C ARG A 169 27.07 0.72 -1.68
N HIS A 170 26.73 1.83 -2.31
CA HIS A 170 25.59 2.65 -1.89
C HIS A 170 24.26 1.88 -2.04
N ALA A 171 24.09 1.12 -3.13
CA ALA A 171 22.93 0.27 -3.32
C ALA A 171 22.84 -0.86 -2.26
N ALA A 172 23.98 -1.45 -1.89
CA ALA A 172 24.06 -2.51 -0.89
C ALA A 172 23.82 -2.02 0.55
N GLU A 173 24.33 -0.84 0.91
CA GLU A 173 24.13 -0.21 2.24
C GLU A 173 22.64 0.04 2.54
N GLY A 174 21.81 0.13 1.51
CA GLY A 174 20.37 0.28 1.62
C GLY A 174 19.57 -1.00 1.86
N MET A 175 20.18 -2.18 1.71
CA MET A 175 19.54 -3.48 1.87
C MET A 175 19.21 -3.89 3.33
N PRO A 176 20.07 -3.67 4.35
CA PRO A 176 19.84 -4.21 5.68
C PRO A 176 18.69 -3.51 6.44
N THR A 177 18.34 -2.27 6.11
CA THR A 177 17.37 -1.48 6.88
C THR A 177 15.93 -2.03 6.80
N PRO A 178 15.31 -2.30 5.64
CA PRO A 178 13.97 -2.89 5.59
C PRO A 178 13.93 -4.30 6.18
N PHE A 179 15.03 -5.05 6.06
CA PHE A 179 15.17 -6.38 6.63
C PHE A 179 15.17 -6.33 8.16
N ALA A 180 16.02 -5.48 8.75
CA ALA A 180 16.07 -5.30 10.20
C ALA A 180 14.69 -4.90 10.78
N ILE A 181 13.95 -4.03 10.08
CA ILE A 181 12.59 -3.64 10.48
C ILE A 181 11.62 -4.83 10.39
N GLY A 182 11.63 -5.56 9.27
CA GLY A 182 10.73 -6.70 9.07
C GLY A 182 10.95 -7.81 10.10
N TYR A 183 12.20 -8.20 10.32
CA TYR A 183 12.56 -9.22 11.30
C TYR A 183 12.37 -8.74 12.74
N GLY A 184 12.67 -7.46 13.02
CA GLY A 184 12.42 -6.85 14.32
C GLY A 184 10.93 -6.84 14.67
N LEU A 185 10.06 -6.47 13.74
CA LEU A 185 8.61 -6.49 13.95
C LEU A 185 8.09 -7.92 14.11
N GLN A 186 8.57 -8.88 13.31
CA GLN A 186 8.19 -10.28 13.44
C GLN A 186 8.63 -10.87 14.78
N ALA A 187 9.83 -10.53 15.24
CA ALA A 187 10.33 -10.91 16.56
C ALA A 187 9.46 -10.31 17.67
N LEU A 188 9.15 -9.01 17.60
CA LEU A 188 8.31 -8.31 18.57
C LEU A 188 6.90 -8.92 18.67
N LEU A 189 6.25 -9.18 17.52
CA LEU A 189 4.93 -9.81 17.47
C LEU A 189 4.96 -11.25 18.01
N SER A 190 6.05 -11.98 17.78
CA SER A 190 6.21 -13.32 18.32
C SER A 190 6.34 -13.31 19.85
N LEU A 191 7.10 -12.35 20.40
CA LEU A 191 7.28 -12.11 21.84
C LEU A 191 6.00 -11.65 22.53
N ALA A 192 5.15 -10.90 21.83
CA ALA A 192 3.84 -10.48 22.33
C ALA A 192 2.84 -11.65 22.45
N SER A 193 3.09 -12.78 21.77
CA SER A 193 2.17 -13.92 21.85
C SER A 193 2.33 -14.67 23.18
N PRO A 194 1.25 -14.87 23.96
CA PRO A 194 1.31 -15.54 25.27
C PRO A 194 1.76 -17.01 25.17
N ARG A 195 1.63 -17.62 23.98
CA ARG A 195 2.09 -18.98 23.68
C ARG A 195 3.61 -19.09 23.69
N LEU A 196 4.33 -18.02 23.31
CA LEU A 196 5.79 -18.04 23.24
C LEU A 196 6.46 -17.90 24.61
N ARG A 197 5.83 -17.14 25.50
CA ARG A 197 6.29 -16.98 26.90
C ARG A 197 6.36 -18.30 27.65
N ARG A 198 5.50 -19.27 27.30
CA ARG A 198 5.44 -20.58 27.95
C ARG A 198 6.43 -21.59 27.39
N ARG A 199 6.93 -21.42 26.15
CA ARG A 199 7.87 -22.34 25.49
C ARG A 199 8.83 -21.60 24.55
N PRO A 200 9.93 -21.02 25.04
CA PRO A 200 10.87 -20.25 24.21
C PRO A 200 11.64 -21.12 23.20
N TRP A 201 11.91 -22.38 23.53
CA TRP A 201 12.62 -23.32 22.65
C TRP A 201 11.89 -23.65 21.33
N GLN A 202 10.57 -23.43 21.25
CA GLN A 202 9.82 -23.60 20.00
C GLN A 202 10.11 -22.51 18.96
N ILE A 203 10.78 -21.42 19.34
CA ILE A 203 11.27 -20.41 18.39
C ILE A 203 12.31 -21.06 17.50
N LEU A 204 13.31 -21.74 18.06
CA LEU A 204 14.44 -22.32 17.31
C LEU A 204 13.97 -23.32 16.23
N GLY A 205 12.99 -24.17 16.56
CA GLY A 205 12.39 -25.11 15.60
C GLY A 205 11.61 -24.45 14.45
N ARG A 206 11.09 -23.23 14.65
CA ARG A 206 10.40 -22.41 13.62
C ARG A 206 11.36 -21.70 12.67
N TRP A 207 12.61 -21.50 13.08
CA TRP A 207 13.67 -20.94 12.24
C TRP A 207 14.49 -22.03 11.52
N ALA A 208 14.52 -23.26 12.05
CA ALA A 208 15.47 -24.30 11.60
C ALA A 208 14.93 -25.39 10.63
N THR A 209 13.62 -25.57 10.43
CA THR A 209 13.11 -26.74 9.66
C THR A 209 12.65 -26.41 8.22
N PRO A 210 13.19 -27.08 7.18
CA PRO A 210 12.62 -27.14 5.83
C PRO A 210 11.58 -28.26 5.73
N GLY A 211 10.31 -27.91 5.70
CA GLY A 211 9.23 -28.86 5.44
C GLY A 211 8.82 -28.87 3.97
N PRO A 212 8.83 -30.02 3.27
CA PRO A 212 8.17 -30.20 1.98
C PRO A 212 6.71 -30.59 2.21
N GLY A 213 5.76 -29.95 1.53
CA GLY A 213 4.37 -30.42 1.50
C GLY A 213 3.30 -29.32 1.47
N HIS A 214 2.34 -29.52 0.59
CA HIS A 214 1.28 -28.61 0.14
C HIS A 214 0.25 -28.17 1.21
N LEU A 215 -0.39 -27.01 0.90
CA LEU A 215 -1.71 -26.48 1.34
C LEU A 215 -1.77 -25.52 2.56
N PRO A 216 -2.74 -24.58 2.57
CA PRO A 216 -2.42 -23.16 2.51
C PRO A 216 -2.80 -22.46 3.83
N GLY A 217 -1.81 -21.87 4.48
CA GLY A 217 -2.07 -21.13 5.70
C GLY A 217 -0.80 -20.70 6.39
N ARG A 218 -0.45 -19.44 6.17
CA ARG A 218 0.45 -18.63 7.00
C ARG A 218 1.95 -18.86 6.75
N CYS A 219 2.44 -18.05 5.81
CA CYS A 219 3.84 -17.71 5.54
C CYS A 219 4.75 -17.83 6.78
N ARG A 220 5.65 -18.81 6.75
CA ARG A 220 6.81 -18.83 7.62
C ARG A 220 8.06 -19.27 6.85
N ARG A 221 8.45 -18.42 5.91
CA ARG A 221 9.82 -18.24 5.40
C ARG A 221 9.88 -16.90 4.68
N PRO A 222 10.83 -16.02 4.99
CA PRO A 222 11.08 -14.83 4.20
C PRO A 222 11.74 -15.26 2.89
N LEU A 223 11.07 -15.02 1.76
CA LEU A 223 11.64 -15.27 0.46
C LEU A 223 12.90 -14.40 0.26
N PRO A 224 13.98 -14.93 -0.33
CA PRO A 224 15.14 -14.15 -0.78
C PRO A 224 14.81 -13.08 -1.85
N GLY A 225 13.57 -13.01 -2.34
CA GLY A 225 13.14 -12.12 -3.43
C GLY A 225 12.97 -10.65 -3.09
N GLN A 226 12.79 -10.27 -1.81
CA GLN A 226 12.57 -8.86 -1.43
C GLN A 226 13.87 -8.03 -1.37
N CYS A 227 15.04 -8.68 -1.37
CA CYS A 227 16.35 -8.01 -1.43
C CYS A 227 16.63 -7.33 -2.79
N SER A 228 15.81 -7.62 -3.79
CA SER A 228 16.09 -7.30 -5.18
C SER A 228 15.54 -5.94 -5.63
N LEU A 229 14.48 -5.40 -5.00
CA LEU A 229 13.84 -4.15 -5.46
C LEU A 229 14.79 -2.95 -5.48
N ARG A 230 15.47 -2.69 -4.36
CA ARG A 230 16.38 -1.55 -4.20
C ARG A 230 17.69 -1.77 -4.97
N LEU A 231 18.22 -2.99 -4.97
CA LEU A 231 19.43 -3.33 -5.70
C LEU A 231 19.23 -3.25 -7.22
N MET A 232 18.09 -3.74 -7.72
CA MET A 232 17.72 -3.68 -9.13
C MET A 232 17.40 -2.25 -9.57
N SER A 233 16.63 -1.46 -8.79
CA SER A 233 16.36 -0.07 -9.16
C SER A 233 17.63 0.76 -9.22
N PHE A 234 18.49 0.68 -8.20
CA PHE A 234 19.73 1.45 -8.14
C PHE A 234 20.77 0.99 -9.13
N GLY A 235 20.98 -0.32 -9.23
CA GLY A 235 21.92 -0.91 -10.18
C GLY A 235 21.55 -0.49 -11.60
N CYS A 236 20.28 -0.67 -11.99
CA CYS A 236 19.83 -0.27 -13.32
C CYS A 236 19.89 1.24 -13.56
N ARG A 237 19.56 2.09 -12.56
CA ARG A 237 19.68 3.56 -12.72
C ARG A 237 21.12 4.01 -12.90
N CYS A 238 22.02 3.54 -12.05
CA CYS A 238 23.43 3.93 -12.11
C CYS A 238 24.07 3.46 -13.42
N LEU A 239 23.72 2.25 -13.87
CA LEU A 239 24.14 1.74 -15.18
C LEU A 239 23.58 2.60 -16.33
N LEU A 240 22.30 2.97 -16.30
CA LEU A 240 21.70 3.84 -17.31
C LEU A 240 22.30 5.25 -17.32
N ARG A 241 22.62 5.82 -16.15
CA ARG A 241 23.29 7.12 -16.04
C ARG A 241 24.71 7.08 -16.58
N ASN A 242 25.46 6.02 -16.26
CA ASN A 242 26.82 5.84 -16.76
C ASN A 242 26.85 5.61 -18.28
N TYR A 243 25.84 4.91 -18.82
CA TYR A 243 25.73 4.67 -20.26
C TYR A 243 25.24 5.90 -21.04
N CYS A 244 24.23 6.62 -20.54
CA CYS A 244 23.67 7.78 -21.25
C CYS A 244 24.46 9.08 -21.01
N GLY A 245 25.26 9.19 -19.96
CA GLY A 245 26.02 10.40 -19.64
C GLY A 245 25.16 11.59 -19.18
N HIS A 246 23.84 11.45 -19.11
CA HIS A 246 22.90 12.48 -18.66
C HIS A 246 21.82 11.88 -17.76
N GLU A 247 21.23 12.70 -16.88
CA GLU A 247 20.05 12.31 -16.12
C GLU A 247 18.78 12.57 -16.94
N SER A 248 17.88 11.60 -17.02
CA SER A 248 16.56 11.81 -17.62
C SER A 248 15.43 11.16 -16.81
N PRO A 249 14.21 11.73 -16.83
CA PRO A 249 13.06 11.17 -16.10
C PRO A 249 12.68 9.74 -16.53
N TRP A 250 12.94 9.38 -17.79
CA TRP A 250 12.67 8.04 -18.33
C TRP A 250 13.51 6.94 -17.65
N GLN A 251 14.75 7.24 -17.26
CA GLN A 251 15.63 6.26 -16.58
C GLN A 251 15.04 5.80 -15.24
N VAL A 252 14.34 6.70 -14.54
CA VAL A 252 13.61 6.42 -13.28
C VAL A 252 12.43 5.48 -13.51
N PHE A 253 11.75 5.61 -14.66
CA PHE A 253 10.68 4.72 -15.07
C PHE A 253 11.21 3.33 -15.46
N ALA A 254 12.25 3.26 -16.30
CA ALA A 254 12.85 2.00 -16.74
C ALA A 254 13.36 1.15 -15.57
N SER A 255 14.08 1.78 -14.64
CA SER A 255 14.52 1.12 -13.41
C SER A 255 13.37 0.72 -12.47
N GLY A 256 12.26 1.45 -12.48
CA GLY A 256 11.03 1.05 -11.78
C GLY A 256 10.39 -0.20 -12.37
N LEU A 257 10.44 -0.36 -13.70
CA LEU A 257 10.00 -1.59 -14.37
C LEU A 257 10.88 -2.77 -13.96
N VAL A 258 12.21 -2.61 -14.02
CA VAL A 258 13.14 -3.67 -13.61
C VAL A 258 12.95 -4.01 -12.14
N ALA A 259 12.88 -3.02 -11.26
CA ALA A 259 12.62 -3.25 -9.85
C ALA A 259 11.31 -4.02 -9.64
N GLY A 260 10.23 -3.62 -10.32
CA GLY A 260 8.93 -4.29 -10.20
C GLY A 260 8.95 -5.79 -10.51
N LEU A 261 9.89 -6.26 -11.35
CA LEU A 261 10.02 -7.69 -11.68
C LEU A 261 10.39 -8.53 -10.45
N SER A 262 10.88 -7.92 -9.37
CA SER A 262 11.09 -8.60 -8.08
C SER A 262 9.81 -9.30 -7.57
N MET A 263 8.63 -8.79 -7.93
CA MET A 263 7.35 -9.35 -7.53
C MET A 263 7.07 -10.71 -8.18
N ALA A 264 7.81 -11.10 -9.23
CA ALA A 264 7.74 -12.45 -9.78
C ALA A 264 8.15 -13.53 -8.76
N VAL A 265 8.97 -13.18 -7.76
CA VAL A 265 9.39 -14.12 -6.71
C VAL A 265 8.26 -14.39 -5.70
N SER A 266 7.42 -13.39 -5.42
CA SER A 266 6.25 -13.49 -4.55
C SER A 266 5.07 -12.71 -5.13
N PRO A 267 4.34 -13.28 -6.09
CA PRO A 267 3.17 -12.64 -6.67
C PRO A 267 2.07 -12.41 -5.63
N ASN A 268 1.42 -11.24 -5.70
CA ASN A 268 0.35 -10.82 -4.79
C ASN A 268 -0.63 -9.88 -5.53
N GLY A 269 -1.66 -10.41 -6.18
CA GLY A 269 -2.67 -9.64 -6.91
C GLY A 269 -3.29 -8.46 -6.15
N THR A 270 -3.58 -8.61 -4.86
CA THR A 270 -4.15 -7.54 -4.02
C THR A 270 -3.22 -6.32 -3.93
N LEU A 271 -1.91 -6.54 -3.81
CA LEU A 271 -0.92 -5.48 -3.71
C LEU A 271 -0.69 -4.81 -5.08
N ALA A 272 -0.72 -5.58 -6.16
CA ALA A 272 -0.68 -5.05 -7.52
C ALA A 272 -1.87 -4.12 -7.77
N LEU A 273 -3.11 -4.58 -7.51
CA LEU A 273 -4.32 -3.78 -7.67
C LEU A 273 -4.31 -2.54 -6.80
N TYR A 274 -3.92 -2.67 -5.53
CA TYR A 274 -3.80 -1.52 -4.63
C TYR A 274 -2.83 -0.47 -5.18
N LEU A 275 -1.65 -0.89 -5.66
CA LEU A 275 -0.69 0.04 -6.21
C LEU A 275 -1.20 0.69 -7.51
N THR A 276 -1.89 -0.05 -8.37
CA THR A 276 -2.51 0.49 -9.59
C THR A 276 -3.51 1.59 -9.26
N TRP A 277 -4.46 1.34 -8.34
CA TRP A 277 -5.45 2.34 -7.94
C TRP A 277 -4.82 3.53 -7.22
N LYS A 278 -3.80 3.29 -6.39
CA LYS A 278 -3.05 4.37 -5.76
C LYS A 278 -2.28 5.21 -6.77
N LEU A 279 -1.77 4.63 -7.86
CA LEU A 279 -1.11 5.38 -8.92
C LEU A 279 -2.10 6.33 -9.59
N ILE A 280 -3.31 5.85 -9.87
CA ILE A 280 -4.39 6.66 -10.46
C ILE A 280 -4.73 7.84 -9.54
N GLU A 281 -4.91 7.60 -8.25
CA GLU A 281 -5.16 8.66 -7.25
C GLU A 281 -4.06 9.74 -7.27
N VAL A 282 -2.80 9.31 -7.25
CA VAL A 282 -1.64 10.22 -7.24
C VAL A 282 -1.49 10.97 -8.56
N ARG A 283 -1.77 10.33 -9.70
CA ARG A 283 -1.79 10.98 -11.02
C ARG A 283 -2.84 12.07 -11.09
N VAL A 284 -4.06 11.78 -10.65
CA VAL A 284 -5.15 12.77 -10.61
C VAL A 284 -4.80 13.93 -9.69
N ALA A 285 -4.27 13.65 -8.50
CA ALA A 285 -3.82 14.68 -7.56
C ALA A 285 -2.69 15.54 -8.14
N ALA A 286 -1.72 14.91 -8.82
CA ALA A 286 -0.63 15.60 -9.50
C ALA A 286 -1.14 16.53 -10.62
N SER A 287 -2.07 16.07 -11.44
CA SER A 287 -2.71 16.89 -12.49
C SER A 287 -3.46 18.07 -11.90
N LEU A 288 -4.16 17.88 -10.77
CA LEU A 288 -4.88 18.96 -10.08
C LEU A 288 -3.91 20.04 -9.55
N VAL A 289 -2.76 19.63 -8.98
CA VAL A 289 -1.74 20.57 -8.48
C VAL A 289 -1.17 21.42 -9.61
N VAL A 290 -0.85 20.80 -10.76
CA VAL A 290 -0.33 21.53 -11.93
C VAL A 290 -1.38 22.54 -12.44
N TYR A 291 -2.64 22.13 -12.51
CA TYR A 291 -3.74 23.01 -12.93
C TYR A 291 -3.93 24.21 -11.99
N LEU A 292 -3.74 24.03 -10.68
CA LEU A 292 -3.83 25.11 -9.71
C LEU A 292 -2.63 26.07 -9.77
N GLU A 293 -1.41 25.57 -10.00
CA GLU A 293 -0.23 26.44 -10.20
C GLU A 293 -0.37 27.27 -11.47
N GLU A 294 -0.86 26.68 -12.56
CA GLU A 294 -1.08 27.39 -13.83
C GLU A 294 -2.11 28.52 -13.67
N LYS A 295 -3.16 28.31 -12.86
CA LYS A 295 -4.12 29.37 -12.51
C LYS A 295 -3.56 30.45 -11.57
N HIS A 296 -2.65 30.10 -10.66
CA HIS A 296 -2.08 31.06 -9.71
C HIS A 296 -0.96 31.92 -10.32
N CYS A 297 -0.23 31.41 -11.32
CA CYS A 297 0.79 32.16 -12.06
C CYS A 297 0.24 32.89 -13.31
N GLY A 298 -1.03 32.70 -13.66
CA GLY A 298 -1.69 33.31 -14.81
C GLY A 298 -2.42 34.63 -14.54
N PHE A 299 -2.04 35.37 -13.48
CA PHE A 299 -2.53 36.72 -13.17
C PHE A 299 -1.35 37.65 -12.87
#